data_AF-A0A3E4QSI5-F1
#
_entry.id   AF-A0A3E4QSI5-F1
#
_cell.length_a   1.000
_cell.length_b   1.000
_cell.length_c   1.000
_cell.angle_alpha   90.00
_cell.angle_beta   90.00
_cell.angle_gamma   90.00
#
_symmetry.space_group_name_H-M   'P 1'
#
loop_
_entity.id
_entity.type
_entity.pdbx_description
1 polymer ?
#
loop_
_entity_poly.entity_id
_entity_poly.type
_entity_poly.pdbx_seq_one_letter_code
_entity_poly.pdbx_strand_id
1 'polypeptide(L)'
;MDLITTLKRMPGFCAGNGVNEDGVARVESELGVRFADDYRMYLERYGMAQMDGKELTGIGPVRHLDVIDVTRECRECVQNLPDAWYVIEDLGIDGMVAWQDGDGSVYLVSPDGKAIKVADNLSEYLEL
;
A
#
# COMPACT_ATOMS: atom_id res chain seq x y z
N MET A 1 11.21 2.67 -12.98
CA MET A 1 10.43 3.55 -13.89
C MET A 1 9.74 4.61 -13.04
N ASP A 2 9.21 5.70 -13.60
CA ASP A 2 8.43 6.68 -12.81
C ASP A 2 7.07 6.07 -12.42
N LEU A 3 6.73 6.03 -11.12
CA LEU A 3 5.53 5.36 -10.60
C LEU A 3 4.24 5.83 -11.28
N ILE A 4 4.09 7.14 -11.47
CA ILE A 4 2.88 7.72 -12.09
C ILE A 4 2.75 7.28 -13.55
N THR A 5 3.88 7.17 -14.25
CA THR A 5 3.93 6.64 -15.61
C THR A 5 3.62 5.15 -15.65
N THR A 6 4.11 4.38 -14.67
CA THR A 6 3.81 2.94 -14.51
C THR A 6 2.30 2.73 -14.35
N LEU A 7 1.69 3.36 -13.35
CA LEU A 7 0.26 3.24 -13.03
C LEU A 7 -0.64 3.55 -14.25
N LYS A 8 -0.37 4.66 -14.96
CA LYS A 8 -1.17 5.07 -16.14
C LYS A 8 -1.13 4.09 -17.30
N ARG A 9 -0.12 3.23 -17.37
CA ARG A 9 0.05 2.25 -18.45
C ARG A 9 -0.58 0.90 -18.12
N MET A 10 -0.93 0.66 -16.86
CA MET A 10 -1.47 -0.62 -16.43
C MET A 10 -2.90 -0.81 -16.96
N PRO A 11 -3.24 -2.03 -17.43
CA PRO A 11 -4.60 -2.36 -17.86
C PRO A 11 -5.63 -2.05 -16.76
N GLY A 12 -6.77 -1.48 -17.14
CA GLY A 12 -7.86 -1.23 -16.19
C GLY A 12 -7.55 -0.19 -15.12
N PHE A 13 -6.49 0.62 -15.26
CA PHE A 13 -6.16 1.68 -14.30
C PHE A 13 -7.35 2.62 -14.08
N CYS A 14 -7.84 2.65 -12.85
CA CYS A 14 -8.88 3.53 -12.36
C CYS A 14 -8.45 4.07 -11.00
N ALA A 15 -8.64 5.37 -10.78
CA ALA A 15 -8.14 6.04 -9.59
C ALA A 15 -9.15 7.05 -9.04
N GLY A 16 -9.05 7.31 -7.74
CA GLY A 16 -9.79 8.34 -7.05
C GLY A 16 -9.19 9.73 -7.21
N ASN A 17 -9.54 10.59 -6.26
CA ASN A 17 -8.93 11.91 -6.12
C ASN A 17 -7.76 11.84 -5.15
N GLY A 18 -6.69 12.55 -5.46
CA GLY A 18 -5.55 12.71 -4.57
C GLY A 18 -5.88 13.36 -3.23
N VAL A 19 -5.01 13.10 -2.25
CA VAL A 19 -5.08 13.66 -0.89
C VAL A 19 -3.99 14.70 -0.71
N ASN A 20 -4.25 15.78 0.01
CA ASN A 20 -3.21 16.77 0.27
C ASN A 20 -2.19 16.28 1.32
N GLU A 21 -1.06 16.97 1.42
CA GLU A 21 0.02 16.66 2.37
C GLU A 21 -0.47 16.52 3.81
N ASP A 22 -1.35 17.42 4.27
CA ASP A 22 -1.94 17.38 5.62
C ASP A 22 -2.73 16.07 5.85
N GLY A 23 -3.47 15.62 4.84
CA GLY A 23 -4.22 14.37 4.90
C GLY A 23 -3.31 13.15 5.00
N VAL A 24 -2.23 13.14 4.22
CA VAL A 24 -1.20 12.08 4.29
C VAL A 24 -0.51 12.08 5.66
N ALA A 25 -0.07 13.25 6.14
CA ALA A 25 0.61 13.38 7.44
C ALA A 25 -0.29 12.97 8.62
N ARG A 26 -1.60 13.27 8.55
CA ARG A 26 -2.56 12.81 9.55
C ARG A 26 -2.63 11.29 9.62
N VAL A 27 -2.66 10.63 8.48
CA VAL A 27 -2.75 9.16 8.40
C VAL A 27 -1.46 8.51 8.88
N GLU A 28 -0.29 9.02 8.49
CA GLU A 28 1.00 8.60 9.02
C GLU A 28 1.05 8.69 10.56
N SER A 29 0.62 9.83 11.10
CA SER A 29 0.55 10.06 12.55
C SER A 29 -0.43 9.11 13.24
N GLU A 30 -1.55 8.77 12.60
CA GLU A 30 -2.57 7.87 13.17
C GLU A 30 -2.12 6.39 13.16
N LEU A 31 -1.37 5.98 12.14
CA LEU A 31 -0.80 4.63 12.05
C LEU A 31 0.52 4.48 12.81
N GLY A 32 1.18 5.58 13.13
CA GLY A 32 2.52 5.60 13.73
C GLY A 32 3.61 5.15 12.75
N VAL A 33 3.42 5.41 11.45
CA VAL A 33 4.34 5.00 10.37
C VAL A 33 4.86 6.22 9.61
N ARG A 34 5.90 6.01 8.81
CA ARG A 34 6.29 6.94 7.76
C ARG A 34 6.06 6.23 6.43
N PHE A 35 5.28 6.83 5.55
CA PHE A 35 5.09 6.30 4.21
C PHE A 35 6.34 6.55 3.36
N ALA A 36 6.61 5.60 2.47
CA ALA A 36 7.65 5.73 1.48
C ALA A 36 7.30 6.85 0.48
N ASP A 37 8.34 7.48 -0.07
CA ASP A 37 8.16 8.66 -0.94
C ASP A 37 7.29 8.35 -2.18
N ASP A 38 7.36 7.12 -2.69
CA ASP A 38 6.58 6.66 -3.83
C ASP A 38 5.10 6.41 -3.48
N TYR A 39 4.81 5.82 -2.33
CA TYR A 39 3.45 5.66 -1.83
C TYR A 39 2.80 7.00 -1.52
N ARG A 40 3.54 7.94 -0.91
CA ARG A 40 3.09 9.33 -0.72
C ARG A 40 2.73 9.99 -2.05
N MET A 41 3.58 9.86 -3.06
CA MET A 41 3.33 10.40 -4.40
C MET A 41 2.05 9.82 -5.02
N TYR A 42 1.81 8.52 -4.83
CA TYR A 42 0.57 7.87 -5.25
C TYR A 42 -0.66 8.41 -4.50
N LEU A 43 -0.61 8.50 -3.16
CA LEU A 43 -1.71 9.04 -2.34
C LEU A 43 -2.04 10.48 -2.72
N GLU A 44 -1.02 11.32 -2.90
CA GLU A 44 -1.19 12.72 -3.25
C GLU A 44 -1.81 12.91 -4.63
N ARG A 45 -1.56 11.97 -5.54
CA ARG A 45 -2.05 12.06 -6.92
C ARG A 45 -3.41 11.43 -7.13
N TYR A 46 -3.70 10.34 -6.42
CA TYR A 46 -4.79 9.42 -6.71
C TYR A 46 -5.63 9.05 -5.49
N GLY A 47 -5.06 9.12 -4.29
CA GLY A 47 -5.71 8.74 -3.04
C GLY A 47 -5.88 7.23 -2.92
N MET A 48 -6.51 6.61 -3.92
CA MET A 48 -6.73 5.17 -4.08
C MET A 48 -6.69 4.80 -5.58
N ALA A 49 -6.27 3.59 -5.93
CA ALA A 49 -6.36 3.11 -7.31
C ALA A 49 -6.51 1.58 -7.41
N GLN A 50 -7.03 1.13 -8.54
CA GLN A 50 -7.05 -0.27 -8.97
C GLN A 50 -6.49 -0.40 -10.40
N MET A 51 -5.83 -1.52 -10.68
CA MET A 51 -5.16 -1.76 -11.95
C MET A 51 -4.81 -3.24 -12.09
N ASP A 52 -5.00 -3.81 -13.27
CA ASP A 52 -4.59 -5.17 -13.63
C ASP A 52 -5.01 -6.26 -12.61
N GLY A 53 -6.19 -6.10 -12.01
CA GLY A 53 -6.71 -7.00 -10.97
C GLY A 53 -6.16 -6.76 -9.57
N LYS A 54 -5.22 -5.83 -9.40
CA LYS A 54 -4.71 -5.34 -8.11
C LYS A 54 -5.55 -4.17 -7.61
N GLU A 55 -5.72 -4.09 -6.30
CA GLU A 55 -6.33 -2.95 -5.61
C GLU A 55 -5.36 -2.42 -4.57
N LEU A 56 -4.86 -1.20 -4.79
CA LEU A 56 -3.98 -0.57 -3.82
C LEU A 56 -4.81 0.03 -2.70
N THR A 57 -4.36 -0.20 -1.46
CA THR A 57 -4.87 0.56 -0.32
C THR A 57 -4.53 2.05 -0.51
N GLY A 58 -5.21 2.89 0.25
CA GLY A 58 -5.10 4.32 0.08
C GLY A 58 -5.86 5.09 1.14
N ILE A 59 -6.17 6.35 0.81
CA ILE A 59 -6.97 7.24 1.64
C ILE A 59 -8.20 7.64 0.85
N GLY A 60 -9.37 7.22 1.31
CA GLY A 60 -10.64 7.53 0.65
C GLY A 60 -11.85 6.89 1.31
N PRO A 61 -13.02 6.87 0.65
CA PRO A 61 -14.28 6.46 1.27
C PRO A 61 -14.49 4.94 1.30
N VAL A 62 -13.63 4.14 0.64
CA VAL A 62 -13.80 2.69 0.49
C VAL A 62 -13.06 1.99 1.62
N ARG A 63 -13.81 1.54 2.64
CA ARG A 63 -13.26 0.98 3.88
C ARG A 63 -12.28 -0.18 3.67
N HIS A 64 -12.57 -1.12 2.78
CA HIS A 64 -11.70 -2.28 2.53
C HIS A 64 -10.42 -1.93 1.74
N LEU A 65 -10.28 -0.67 1.30
CA LEU A 65 -9.06 -0.12 0.71
C LEU A 65 -8.48 1.00 1.57
N ASP A 66 -9.06 1.31 2.73
CA ASP A 66 -8.51 2.32 3.62
C ASP A 66 -7.25 1.78 4.31
N VAL A 67 -6.12 2.47 4.11
CA VAL A 67 -4.82 2.00 4.59
C VAL A 67 -4.79 1.88 6.11
N ILE A 68 -5.57 2.68 6.85
CA ILE A 68 -5.61 2.60 8.31
C ILE A 68 -6.34 1.33 8.72
N ASP A 69 -7.56 1.16 8.23
CA ASP A 69 -8.41 0.02 8.57
C ASP A 69 -7.72 -1.30 8.17
N VAL A 70 -7.25 -1.42 6.93
CA VAL A 70 -6.59 -2.64 6.44
C VAL A 70 -5.30 -2.93 7.21
N THR A 71 -4.45 -1.92 7.46
CA THR A 71 -3.20 -2.15 8.21
C THR A 71 -3.48 -2.60 9.64
N ARG A 72 -4.48 -2.03 10.31
CA ARG A 72 -4.86 -2.44 11.67
C ARG A 72 -5.41 -3.86 11.70
N GLU A 73 -6.32 -4.18 10.79
CA GLU A 73 -6.91 -5.52 10.67
C GLU A 73 -5.82 -6.59 10.41
N CYS A 74 -4.87 -6.33 9.51
CA CYS A 74 -3.79 -7.27 9.25
C CYS A 74 -2.80 -7.41 10.44
N ARG A 75 -2.55 -6.34 11.21
CA ARG A 75 -1.73 -6.40 12.44
C ARG A 75 -2.35 -7.27 13.54
N GLU A 76 -3.67 -7.40 13.57
CA GLU A 76 -4.36 -8.31 14.50
C GLU A 76 -4.15 -9.78 14.13
N CYS A 77 -4.03 -10.08 12.83
CA CYS A 77 -3.89 -11.44 12.31
C CYS A 77 -2.43 -11.92 12.25
N VAL A 78 -1.46 -11.03 12.02
CA VAL A 78 -0.06 -11.40 11.80
C VAL A 78 0.85 -10.81 12.88
N GLN A 79 1.55 -11.68 13.60
CA GLN A 79 2.46 -11.28 14.68
C GLN A 79 3.91 -11.09 14.20
N ASN A 80 4.68 -10.30 14.96
CA ASN A 80 6.12 -10.07 14.77
C ASN A 80 6.50 -9.32 13.47
N LEU A 81 5.58 -8.54 12.89
CA LEU A 81 5.92 -7.59 11.83
C LEU A 81 6.45 -6.27 12.42
N PRO A 82 7.32 -5.54 11.71
CA PRO A 82 7.73 -4.22 12.14
C PRO A 82 6.56 -3.23 12.19
N ASP A 83 6.41 -2.51 13.31
CA ASP A 83 5.36 -1.50 13.50
C ASP A 83 5.41 -0.35 12.48
N ALA A 84 6.57 -0.14 11.86
CA ALA A 84 6.78 0.88 10.84
C ALA A 84 6.22 0.50 9.45
N TRP A 85 5.78 -0.75 9.25
CA TRP A 85 5.24 -1.21 7.98
C TRP A 85 3.73 -0.96 7.88
N TYR A 86 3.25 -0.78 6.65
CA TYR A 86 1.84 -0.57 6.32
C TYR A 86 1.44 -1.43 5.13
N VAL A 87 0.15 -1.78 5.03
CA VAL A 87 -0.37 -2.63 3.97
C VAL A 87 -0.61 -1.80 2.71
N ILE A 88 -0.10 -2.24 1.58
CA ILE A 88 -0.33 -1.62 0.26
C ILE A 88 -1.34 -2.38 -0.60
N GLU A 89 -1.55 -3.67 -0.36
CA GLU A 89 -2.53 -4.51 -1.05
C GLU A 89 -2.86 -5.76 -0.22
N ASP A 90 -4.14 -6.08 -0.07
CA ASP A 90 -4.59 -7.42 0.30
C ASP A 90 -4.81 -8.21 -0.99
N LEU A 91 -4.03 -9.27 -1.22
CA LEU A 91 -4.06 -10.01 -2.49
C LEU A 91 -5.33 -10.86 -2.64
N GLY A 92 -6.09 -11.09 -1.56
CA GLY A 92 -7.27 -11.95 -1.57
C GLY A 92 -6.99 -13.43 -1.89
N ILE A 93 -5.73 -13.86 -1.86
CA ILE A 93 -5.29 -15.22 -2.20
C ILE A 93 -4.50 -15.78 -1.01
N ASP A 94 -4.99 -16.89 -0.44
CA ASP A 94 -4.36 -17.63 0.67
C ASP A 94 -3.96 -16.76 1.89
N GLY A 95 -4.62 -15.61 2.07
CA GLY A 95 -4.32 -14.65 3.13
C GLY A 95 -2.94 -13.98 2.99
N MET A 96 -2.36 -13.96 1.79
CA MET A 96 -1.14 -13.22 1.52
C MET A 96 -1.43 -11.72 1.41
N VAL A 97 -0.58 -10.90 2.03
CA VAL A 97 -0.72 -9.44 2.06
C VAL A 97 0.59 -8.79 1.66
N ALA A 98 0.53 -7.74 0.85
CA ALA A 98 1.68 -6.92 0.50
C ALA A 98 1.84 -5.77 1.49
N TRP A 99 3.01 -5.69 2.10
CA TRP A 99 3.40 -4.66 3.05
C TRP A 99 4.54 -3.83 2.47
N GLN A 100 4.55 -2.54 2.75
CA GLN A 100 5.65 -1.65 2.40
C GLN A 100 6.26 -1.04 3.67
N ASP A 101 7.58 -0.86 3.65
CA ASP A 101 8.30 -0.12 4.69
C ASP A 101 8.47 1.37 4.33
N GLY A 102 9.02 2.15 5.27
CA GLY A 102 9.26 3.58 5.07
C GLY A 102 10.39 3.91 4.10
N ASP A 103 11.22 2.92 3.73
CA ASP A 103 12.30 3.07 2.75
C ASP A 103 11.84 2.68 1.33
N GLY A 104 10.62 2.16 1.20
CA GLY A 104 9.98 1.82 -0.08
C GLY A 104 9.97 0.32 -0.40
N SER A 105 10.68 -0.52 0.36
CA SER A 105 10.74 -1.94 0.06
C SER A 105 9.39 -2.61 0.29
N VAL A 106 9.01 -3.50 -0.63
CA VAL A 106 7.74 -4.24 -0.57
C VAL A 106 8.01 -5.70 -0.23
N TYR A 107 7.18 -6.23 0.68
CA TYR A 107 7.25 -7.59 1.19
C TYR A 107 5.90 -8.27 1.02
N LEU A 108 5.90 -9.51 0.54
CA LEU A 108 4.76 -10.40 0.68
C LEU A 108 4.85 -11.11 2.02
N VAL A 109 3.76 -11.04 2.79
CA VAL A 109 3.66 -11.66 4.11
C VAL A 109 2.57 -12.72 4.08
N SER A 110 2.90 -13.94 4.48
CA SER A 110 1.94 -15.04 4.65
C SER A 110 1.27 -15.00 6.03
N PRO A 111 0.13 -15.69 6.23
CA PRO A 111 -0.59 -15.72 7.51
C PRO A 111 0.24 -16.21 8.72
N ASP A 112 1.31 -16.97 8.48
CA ASP A 112 2.24 -17.42 9.52
C ASP A 112 3.30 -16.37 9.92
N GLY A 113 3.24 -15.16 9.33
CA GLY A 113 4.14 -14.05 9.60
C GLY A 113 5.46 -14.09 8.86
N LYS A 114 5.65 -15.03 7.93
CA LYS A 114 6.85 -15.05 7.09
C LYS A 114 6.79 -13.93 6.04
N ALA A 115 7.72 -12.99 6.12
CA ALA A 115 7.90 -11.92 5.15
C ALA A 115 8.98 -12.27 4.11
N ILE A 116 8.70 -12.02 2.83
CA ILE A 116 9.66 -12.14 1.73
C ILE A 116 9.68 -10.82 0.98
N LYS A 117 10.85 -10.18 0.90
CA LYS A 117 11.01 -8.97 0.07
C LYS A 117 10.86 -9.34 -1.40
N VAL A 118 10.00 -8.63 -2.12
CA VAL A 118 9.69 -8.88 -3.54
C VAL A 118 10.03 -7.71 -4.46
N ALA A 119 10.13 -6.49 -3.93
CA ALA A 119 10.49 -5.30 -4.70
C ALA A 119 11.21 -4.26 -3.83
N ASP A 120 11.99 -3.38 -4.45
CA ASP A 120 12.66 -2.27 -3.77
C ASP A 120 11.79 -1.00 -3.67
N ASN A 121 10.69 -0.95 -4.43
CA ASN A 121 9.74 0.17 -4.48
C ASN A 121 8.37 -0.28 -5.01
N LEU A 122 7.37 0.58 -4.87
CA LEU A 122 6.00 0.33 -5.32
C LEU A 122 5.89 0.17 -6.83
N SER A 123 6.68 0.90 -7.62
CA SER A 123 6.64 0.75 -9.08
C SER A 123 7.12 -0.62 -9.52
N GLU A 124 8.18 -1.16 -8.91
CA GLU A 124 8.66 -2.52 -9.20
C GLU A 124 7.64 -3.57 -8.77
N TYR A 125 7.00 -3.39 -7.61
CA TYR A 125 5.95 -4.30 -7.13
C TYR A 125 4.76 -4.38 -8.10
N LEU A 126 4.34 -3.24 -8.64
CA LEU A 126 3.21 -3.18 -9.59
C LEU A 126 3.52 -3.87 -10.93
N GLU A 127 4.80 -4.05 -11.28
CA GLU A 127 5.24 -4.71 -12.51
C GLU A 127 5.45 -6.24 -12.33
N LEU A 128 5.20 -6.78 -11.13
CA LEU A 128 5.20 -8.23 -10.83
C LEU A 128 3.85 -8.89 -11.17
#